data_AF-S7V8T2-F1
#
_entry.id   AF-S7V8T2-F1
#
_cell.length_a   1.000
_cell.length_b   1.000
_cell.length_c   1.000
_cell.angle_alpha   90.00
_cell.angle_beta   90.00
_cell.angle_gamma   90.00
#
_symmetry.space_group_name_H-M   'P 1'
#
loop_
_entity.id
_entity.type
_entity.pdbx_description
1 polymer ?
#
loop_
_entity_poly.entity_id
_entity_poly.type
_entity_poly.pdbx_seq_one_letter_code
_entity_poly.pdbx_strand_id
1 'polypeptide(L)' 'MTQQAVYIYNNLRTHFSLDLRKPAEVHLNPSIKYKSYRKNNVNLPELKI' A
#
# COMPACT_ATOMS: atom_id res chain seq x y z
N MET A 1 -9.15 20.64 -2.82
CA MET A 1 -7.73 20.58 -3.26
C MET A 1 -7.00 19.37 -2.68
N THR A 2 -6.97 19.19 -1.35
CA THR A 2 -6.29 18.05 -0.69
C THR A 2 -6.83 16.67 -1.07
N GLN A 3 -8.15 16.52 -1.20
CA GLN A 3 -8.79 15.24 -1.58
C GLN A 3 -8.33 14.73 -2.94
N GLN A 4 -8.14 15.61 -3.92
CA GLN A 4 -7.65 15.23 -5.25
C GLN A 4 -6.21 14.71 -5.18
N ALA A 5 -5.35 15.37 -4.39
CA ALA A 5 -3.97 14.90 -4.18
C ALA A 5 -3.92 13.54 -3.49
N VAL A 6 -4.75 13.33 -2.45
CA VAL A 6 -4.88 12.04 -1.76
C VAL A 6 -5.38 10.96 -2.72
N TYR A 7 -6.37 11.28 -3.56
CA TYR A 7 -6.89 10.36 -4.56
C TYR A 7 -5.81 9.95 -5.58
N ILE A 8 -5.04 10.92 -6.10
CA ILE A 8 -3.93 10.64 -7.03
C ILE A 8 -2.89 9.73 -6.37
N TYR A 9 -2.49 10.01 -5.13
CA TYR A 9 -1.51 9.22 -4.40
C TYR A 9 -1.94 7.76 -4.21
N ASN A 10 -3.21 7.54 -3.85
CA ASN A 10 -3.73 6.21 -3.52
C ASN A 10 -4.13 5.38 -4.74
N ASN A 11 -4.64 6.02 -5.80
CA ASN A 11 -5.34 5.32 -6.90
C ASN A 11 -4.72 5.49 -8.29
N LEU A 12 -3.85 6.48 -8.51
CA LEU A 12 -3.28 6.75 -9.85
C LEU A 12 -1.75 6.67 -9.88
N ARG A 13 -1.08 7.04 -8.79
CA ARG A 13 0.38 7.09 -8.69
C ARG A 13 0.96 5.74 -8.27
N THR A 14 1.97 5.29 -9.01
CA THR A 14 2.79 4.11 -8.67
C THR A 14 3.90 4.46 -7.69
N HIS A 15 4.25 3.51 -6.82
CA HIS A 15 5.25 3.72 -5.77
C HIS A 15 6.36 2.67 -5.85
N PHE A 16 7.62 3.11 -5.84
CA PHE A 16 8.78 2.21 -5.88
C PHE A 16 8.87 1.28 -4.66
N SER A 17 8.42 1.73 -3.48
CA SER A 17 8.38 0.91 -2.27
C SER A 17 7.35 -0.24 -2.34
N LEU A 18 6.44 -0.17 -3.31
CA LEU A 18 5.38 -1.15 -3.57
C LEU A 18 5.62 -1.87 -4.90
N ASP A 19 6.86 -1.93 -5.39
CA ASP A 19 7.22 -2.53 -6.68
C ASP A 19 6.41 -1.94 -7.85
N LEU A 20 6.29 -0.62 -7.89
CA LEU A 20 5.51 0.15 -8.88
C LEU A 20 3.99 -0.10 -8.84
N ARG A 21 3.47 -0.66 -7.75
CA ARG A 21 2.02 -0.79 -7.52
C ARG A 21 1.44 0.43 -6.84
N LYS A 22 0.10 0.52 -6.86
CA LYS A 22 -0.64 1.58 -6.18
C LYS A 22 -1.01 1.14 -4.75
N PRO A 23 -1.08 2.08 -3.78
CA PRO A 23 -1.41 1.76 -2.41
C PRO A 23 -2.76 1.06 -2.27
N ALA A 24 -3.78 1.48 -3.01
CA ALA A 24 -5.11 0.87 -2.97
C ALA A 24 -5.09 -0.62 -3.36
N GLU A 25 -4.26 -1.01 -4.33
CA GLU A 25 -4.16 -2.40 -4.81
C GLU A 25 -3.47 -3.31 -3.79
N VAL A 26 -2.40 -2.80 -3.16
CA VAL A 26 -1.65 -3.55 -2.14
C VAL A 26 -2.49 -3.72 -0.87
N HIS A 27 -3.26 -2.71 -0.48
CA HIS A 27 -4.15 -2.83 0.67
C HIS A 27 -5.32 -3.79 0.44
N LEU A 28 -5.81 -3.92 -0.81
CA LEU A 28 -6.85 -4.88 -1.17
C LEU A 28 -6.33 -6.31 -1.31
N ASN A 29 -5.04 -6.50 -1.65
CA ASN A 29 -4.43 -7.81 -1.79
C ASN A 29 -3.35 -8.06 -0.70
N PRO A 30 -3.77 -8.46 0.50
CA PRO A 30 -2.92 -8.72 1.67
C PRO A 30 -1.93 -9.89 1.51
N SER A 31 -1.96 -10.63 0.40
CA SER A 31 -0.95 -11.63 0.07
C SER A 31 0.35 -11.02 -0.49
N ILE A 32 0.32 -9.74 -0.88
CA ILE A 32 1.46 -9.04 -1.47
C ILE A 32 2.38 -8.54 -0.37
N LYS A 33 3.62 -9.05 -0.34
CA LYS A 33 4.67 -8.51 0.53
C LYS A 33 5.16 -7.16 0.01
N TYR A 34 5.27 -6.17 0.90
CA TYR A 34 5.84 -4.85 0.61
C TYR A 34 6.66 -4.33 1.79
N LYS A 35 7.57 -3.38 1.55
CA LYS A 35 8.38 -2.77 2.61
C LYS A 35 7.53 -1.84 3.45
N SER A 36 7.37 -2.17 4.73
CA SER A 36 6.77 -1.26 5.71
C SER A 36 7.87 -0.52 6.48
N TYR A 37 7.78 0.81 6.57
CA TYR A 37 8.69 1.65 7.36
C TYR A 37 8.21 1.85 8.81
N ARG A 38 7.31 0.98 9.30
CA ARG A 38 6.79 1.10 10.66
C ARG A 38 7.95 0.83 11.63
N LYS A 39 8.12 1.71 12.62
CA LYS A 39 9.16 1.59 13.64
C LYS A 39 9.05 0.28 14.45
N ASN A 40 7.83 -0.21 14.64
CA ASN A 40 7.55 -1.45 15.36
C ASN A 40 7.12 -2.53 14.36
N ASN A 41 7.77 -3.68 14.44
CA ASN A 41 7.36 -4.86 13.68
C ASN A 41 6.02 -5.35 14.22
N VAL A 42 4.97 -5.21 13.41
CA VAL A 42 3.65 -5.78 13.71
C VAL A 42 3.53 -7.06 12.90
N ASN A 43 3.32 -8.19 13.57
CA ASN A 43 2.94 -9.44 12.91
C ASN A 43 1.49 -9.28 12.42
N LEU A 44 1.30 -8.71 11.22
CA LEU A 44 0.00 -8.71 10.58
C LEU A 44 -0.27 -10.13 10.06
N PRO A 45 -1.42 -10.73 10.39
CA PRO A 45 -1.82 -11.99 9.78
C PRO A 45 -1.98 -11.78 8.26
N GLU A 46 -1.36 -12.64 7.47
CA GLU A 46 -1.64 -12.72 6.03
C GLU A 46 -3.11 -13.12 5.88
N LEU A 47 -3.93 -12.22 5.36
CA LEU A 47 -5.33 -12.52 5.08
C LEU A 47 -5.35 -13.51 3.90
N LYS A 48 -5.74 -14.75 4.20
CA LYS A 48 -5.93 -15.80 3.18
C LYS A 48 -7.14 -15.44 2.33
N ILE A 49 -6.93 -15.39 1.01
CA ILE A 49 -8.00 -15.29 0.00
C ILE A 49 -8.69 -16.64 -0.12
#